data_AF-A0A938STI8-F1
#
_entry.id   AF-A0A938STI8-F1
#
_cell.length_a   1.000
_cell.length_b   1.000
_cell.length_c   1.000
_cell.angle_alpha   90.00
_cell.angle_beta   90.00
_cell.angle_gamma   90.00
#
_symmetry.space_group_name_H-M   'P 1'
#
loop_
_entity.id
_entity.type
_entity.pdbx_description
1 polymer ?
#
loop_
_entity_poly.entity_id
_entity_poly.type
_entity_poly.pdbx_seq_one_letter_code
_entity_poly.pdbx_strand_id
1 'polypeptide(L)'
;MTYLDGNQFDGWDLAIDLRVNGVQQSLPEQFSVQVSPRTSGQVIRTLFVGAYNGFPTSQPNDWVAVGIAGVARVDRAERDSGNGYLILNLDSVGQIGAPSQLASITSHAVGLLKTSLNAGNGNAYVDVRTLPFPGFEARIEGIEIAGALFGSIVSHRQIERISVGGTVGGPGSHATIRSQTHEIGSIDCAGNIHAHIETGNAGVGPGDYRIRRVRSTNGSFFGSLVADDFWGWFPSPTGGGVRGLYLEAPGARLEADVFLKSYAGTPPTGPAPELRLREIPAGRSLRFRQSLYTPVTILGPNLKGQIVVNAVNFGFSWSAPVTVDGVTLAPMPNYSNLSAGLGGGAVGVVPFNLHKQDCSPPDGGMVGWPGAYSVTVRHYGPVVIENSASDVTPMTVEWFNPNSQQWEDISGDFAYARSATNPRDVIVTSLIPNLDFDGAVTYRIRPRTTGANRLLCDPGVLAVSHAVPVAPYTYTIIGQEP
;
A
#
# COMPACT_ATOMS: atom_id res chain seq x y z
N MET A 1 15.00 -33.32 -29.79
CA MET A 1 14.59 -32.00 -30.31
C MET A 1 13.59 -32.28 -31.42
N THR A 2 12.32 -32.00 -31.21
CA THR A 2 11.26 -32.23 -32.20
C THR A 2 10.94 -30.90 -32.85
N TYR A 3 11.29 -30.72 -34.12
CA TYR A 3 10.85 -29.56 -34.91
C TYR A 3 9.44 -29.84 -35.43
N LEU A 4 8.46 -29.03 -35.02
CA LEU A 4 7.12 -29.06 -35.59
C LEU A 4 7.03 -27.96 -36.64
N ASP A 5 6.99 -28.35 -37.91
CA ASP A 5 6.93 -27.45 -39.05
C ASP A 5 5.47 -27.25 -39.50
N GLY A 6 4.92 -26.05 -39.32
CA GLY A 6 3.51 -25.75 -39.59
C GLY A 6 3.26 -25.11 -40.97
N ASN A 7 2.32 -25.66 -41.75
CA ASN A 7 1.85 -25.06 -43.02
C ASN A 7 0.89 -23.87 -42.79
N GLN A 8 0.85 -22.96 -43.77
CA GLN A 8 0.12 -21.68 -43.77
C GLN A 8 -1.40 -21.82 -43.57
N PHE A 9 -1.91 -21.68 -42.34
CA PHE A 9 -3.30 -21.28 -42.08
C PHE A 9 -3.41 -20.56 -40.72
N ASP A 10 -4.29 -19.56 -40.64
CA ASP A 10 -4.44 -18.62 -39.53
C ASP A 10 -5.02 -19.26 -38.25
N GLY A 11 -4.34 -19.05 -37.12
CA GLY A 11 -4.84 -19.35 -35.77
C GLY A 11 -4.70 -20.82 -35.35
N TRP A 12 -3.58 -21.16 -34.72
CA TRP A 12 -3.38 -22.46 -34.09
C TRP A 12 -3.52 -22.34 -32.56
N ASP A 13 -4.25 -23.30 -31.98
CA ASP A 13 -4.01 -23.76 -30.61
C ASP A 13 -3.06 -24.96 -30.72
N LEU A 14 -1.81 -24.80 -30.29
CA LEU A 14 -0.84 -25.91 -30.31
C LEU A 14 -0.86 -26.60 -28.95
N ALA A 15 -1.46 -27.79 -28.91
CA ALA A 15 -1.36 -28.70 -27.76
C ALA A 15 -0.24 -29.72 -28.05
N ILE A 16 0.89 -29.61 -27.36
CA ILE A 16 1.94 -30.62 -27.40
C ILE A 16 1.67 -31.59 -26.26
N ASP A 17 1.01 -32.70 -26.58
CA ASP A 17 0.79 -33.82 -25.66
C ASP A 17 1.97 -34.80 -25.78
N LEU A 18 2.96 -34.70 -24.89
CA LEU A 18 4.08 -35.64 -24.81
C LEU A 18 3.63 -36.94 -24.13
N ARG A 19 2.98 -37.82 -24.90
CA ARG A 19 2.65 -39.17 -24.44
C ARG A 19 3.86 -40.09 -24.57
N VAL A 20 4.45 -40.47 -23.44
CA VAL A 20 5.36 -41.62 -23.39
C VAL A 20 4.49 -42.87 -23.35
N ASN A 21 4.42 -43.60 -24.46
CA ASN A 21 3.59 -44.80 -24.61
C ASN A 21 3.98 -45.89 -23.61
N GLY A 22 3.17 -46.09 -22.56
CA GLY A 22 2.96 -47.37 -21.87
C GLY A 22 4.15 -48.04 -21.18
N VAL A 23 5.35 -47.47 -21.23
CA VAL A 23 6.54 -48.00 -20.58
C VAL A 23 7.05 -46.93 -19.63
N GLN A 24 7.29 -47.31 -18.37
CA GLN A 24 8.03 -46.53 -17.38
C GLN A 24 9.46 -46.30 -17.90
N GLN A 25 9.63 -45.40 -18.85
CA GLN A 25 10.92 -44.80 -19.14
C GLN A 25 10.86 -43.40 -18.57
N SER A 26 11.82 -43.11 -17.69
CA SER A 26 12.11 -41.74 -17.26
C SER A 26 12.17 -40.86 -18.51
N LEU A 27 11.31 -39.84 -18.58
CA LEU A 27 11.50 -38.75 -19.53
C LEU A 27 12.98 -38.30 -19.44
N PRO A 28 13.65 -37.99 -20.56
CA PRO A 28 14.96 -37.36 -20.51
C PRO A 28 14.88 -36.13 -19.58
N GLU A 29 15.90 -35.94 -18.74
CA GLU A 29 15.92 -34.96 -17.65
C GLU A 29 15.59 -33.52 -18.08
N GLN A 30 15.72 -33.23 -19.38
CA GLN A 30 15.36 -31.97 -19.98
C GLN A 30 14.64 -32.23 -21.32
N PHE A 31 13.50 -31.59 -21.52
CA PHE A 31 12.92 -31.39 -22.84
C PHE A 31 12.78 -29.88 -23.06
N SER A 32 13.11 -29.40 -24.26
CA SER A 32 12.88 -28.02 -24.67
C SER A 32 11.87 -28.03 -25.82
N VAL A 33 10.82 -27.23 -25.65
CA VAL A 33 9.87 -26.90 -26.71
C VAL A 33 10.21 -25.49 -27.19
N GLN A 34 10.72 -25.38 -28.42
CA GLN A 34 10.90 -24.10 -29.08
C GLN A 34 9.75 -23.88 -30.06
N VAL A 35 8.96 -22.84 -29.85
CA VAL A 35 7.89 -22.46 -30.79
C VAL A 35 8.28 -21.14 -31.42
N SER A 36 8.59 -21.16 -32.71
CA SER A 36 8.97 -19.97 -33.47
C SER A 36 7.94 -19.73 -34.57
N PRO A 37 7.31 -18.54 -34.65
CA PRO A 37 6.51 -18.19 -35.82
C PRO A 37 7.38 -18.22 -37.08
N ARG A 38 6.83 -18.75 -38.19
CA ARG A 38 7.57 -18.89 -39.46
C ARG A 38 7.85 -17.55 -40.15
N THR A 39 7.04 -16.53 -39.86
CA THR A 39 7.12 -15.19 -40.47
C THR A 39 6.86 -14.11 -39.42
N SER A 40 7.42 -12.92 -39.62
CA SER A 40 7.09 -11.76 -38.79
C SER A 40 5.59 -11.47 -38.88
N GLY A 41 4.91 -11.40 -37.72
CA GLY A 41 3.48 -11.11 -37.64
C GLY A 41 2.58 -12.31 -37.33
N GLN A 42 3.08 -13.55 -37.33
CA GLN A 42 2.31 -14.69 -36.81
C GLN A 42 2.22 -14.64 -35.28
N VAL A 43 1.00 -14.88 -34.78
CA VAL A 43 0.66 -14.84 -33.36
C VAL A 43 0.33 -16.25 -32.88
N ILE A 44 1.13 -16.79 -31.98
CA ILE A 44 0.70 -17.93 -31.14
C ILE A 44 -0.40 -17.34 -30.23
N ARG A 45 -1.60 -17.94 -30.19
CA ARG A 45 -2.73 -17.51 -29.34
C ARG A 45 -2.79 -18.26 -28.02
N THR A 46 -2.48 -19.55 -28.04
CA THR A 46 -2.37 -20.37 -26.85
C THR A 46 -1.42 -21.53 -27.11
N LEU A 47 -0.44 -21.69 -26.22
CA LEU A 47 0.47 -22.82 -26.14
C LEU A 47 0.16 -23.57 -24.84
N PHE A 48 -0.31 -24.82 -24.96
CA PHE A 48 -0.44 -25.69 -23.81
C PHE A 48 0.81 -26.57 -23.70
N VAL A 49 1.52 -26.45 -22.58
CA VAL A 49 2.64 -27.34 -22.23
C VAL A 49 2.19 -28.17 -21.02
N GLY A 50 1.78 -29.41 -21.28
CA GLY A 50 1.50 -30.39 -20.24
C GLY A 50 2.73 -31.25 -19.94
N ALA A 51 2.96 -31.55 -18.67
CA ALA A 51 3.93 -32.57 -18.27
C ALA A 51 3.18 -33.69 -17.56
N TYR A 52 2.97 -34.82 -18.24
CA TYR A 52 2.28 -35.96 -17.66
C TYR A 52 3.24 -36.74 -16.74
N ASN A 53 3.03 -36.67 -15.42
CA ASN A 53 3.58 -37.67 -14.51
C ASN A 53 2.58 -38.81 -14.42
N GLY A 54 3.03 -40.05 -14.67
CA GLY A 54 2.21 -41.27 -14.60
C GLY A 54 1.70 -41.62 -13.19
N PHE A 55 1.02 -40.70 -12.52
CA PHE A 55 0.25 -40.99 -11.31
C PHE A 55 -1.02 -41.81 -11.67
N PRO A 56 -1.51 -42.65 -10.75
CA PRO A 56 -2.64 -43.55 -11.03
C PRO A 56 -3.93 -42.76 -11.24
N THR A 57 -4.32 -42.63 -12.52
CA THR A 57 -5.64 -42.49 -13.18
C THR A 57 -6.84 -41.79 -12.50
N SER A 58 -6.68 -41.13 -11.35
CA SER A 58 -7.77 -40.56 -10.56
C SER A 58 -7.58 -39.08 -10.20
N GLN A 59 -6.45 -38.47 -10.58
CA GLN A 59 -6.17 -37.04 -10.39
C GLN A 59 -6.16 -36.33 -11.74
N PRO A 60 -6.68 -35.09 -11.86
CA PRO A 60 -6.68 -34.35 -13.11
C PRO A 60 -5.24 -34.06 -13.57
N ASN A 61 -5.01 -34.25 -14.87
CA ASN A 61 -3.74 -34.01 -15.57
C ASN A 61 -3.12 -32.63 -15.25
N ASP A 62 -1.79 -32.55 -15.15
CA ASP A 62 -1.04 -31.31 -14.96
C ASP A 62 -0.83 -30.59 -16.31
N TRP A 63 -1.38 -29.38 -16.46
CA TRP A 63 -1.23 -28.56 -17.68
C TRP A 63 -0.80 -27.14 -17.35
N VAL A 64 0.18 -26.61 -18.07
CA VAL A 64 0.43 -25.17 -18.11
C VAL A 64 -0.13 -24.61 -19.40
N ALA A 65 -1.03 -23.63 -19.28
CA ALA A 65 -1.63 -22.92 -20.39
C ALA A 65 -0.92 -21.57 -20.57
N VAL A 66 -0.03 -21.49 -21.55
CA VAL A 66 0.61 -20.24 -21.94
C VAL A 66 -0.20 -19.64 -23.09
N GLY A 67 -1.25 -18.90 -22.77
CA GLY A 67 -2.03 -18.08 -23.69
C GLY A 67 -1.25 -16.87 -24.22
N ILE A 68 -0.21 -17.06 -25.04
CA ILE A 68 0.47 -15.92 -25.66
C ILE A 68 -0.54 -15.27 -26.61
N ALA A 69 -0.72 -13.95 -26.59
CA ALA A 69 -1.38 -13.24 -27.69
C ALA A 69 -0.38 -12.21 -28.18
N GLY A 70 0.34 -12.53 -29.27
CA GLY A 70 1.32 -11.67 -29.92
C GLY A 70 2.52 -12.44 -30.47
N VAL A 71 3.58 -11.70 -30.83
CA VAL A 71 4.85 -12.23 -31.36
C VAL A 71 5.82 -12.53 -30.20
N ALA A 72 5.44 -13.39 -29.25
CA ALA A 72 6.39 -13.86 -28.24
C ALA A 72 6.90 -15.25 -28.63
N ARG A 73 8.23 -15.40 -28.65
CA ARG A 73 8.89 -16.68 -28.86
C ARG A 73 9.03 -17.37 -27.51
N VAL A 74 8.57 -18.62 -27.43
CA VAL A 74 8.95 -19.48 -26.30
C VAL A 74 10.30 -20.06 -26.67
N ASP A 75 11.36 -19.47 -26.13
CA ASP A 75 12.72 -19.91 -26.43
C ASP A 75 13.05 -21.22 -25.73
N ARG A 76 12.62 -21.36 -24.46
CA ARG A 76 12.90 -22.56 -23.67
C ARG A 76 11.84 -22.74 -22.57
N ALA A 77 11.10 -23.84 -22.64
CA ALA A 77 10.31 -24.35 -21.53
C ALA A 77 11.03 -25.59 -20.98
N GLU A 78 11.47 -25.55 -19.72
CA GLU A 78 12.19 -26.66 -19.09
C GLU A 78 11.56 -27.11 -17.81
N ARG A 79 11.53 -28.43 -17.62
CA ARG A 79 11.26 -29.03 -16.33
C ARG A 79 12.59 -29.28 -15.61
N ASP A 80 12.79 -28.66 -14.46
CA ASP A 80 13.92 -29.00 -13.58
C ASP A 80 13.61 -30.34 -12.89
N SER A 81 14.31 -31.40 -13.28
CA SER A 81 14.12 -32.76 -12.77
C SER A 81 14.45 -32.90 -11.29
N GLY A 82 15.27 -32.01 -10.71
CA GLY A 82 15.65 -32.06 -9.30
C GLY A 82 14.57 -31.57 -8.33
N ASN A 83 13.72 -30.64 -8.80
CA ASN A 83 12.76 -29.95 -7.94
C ASN A 83 11.33 -29.87 -8.51
N GLY A 84 11.09 -30.39 -9.72
CA GLY A 84 9.77 -30.38 -10.36
C GLY A 84 9.33 -29.00 -10.88
N TYR A 85 10.27 -28.11 -11.15
CA TYR A 85 9.98 -26.73 -11.55
C TYR A 85 9.66 -26.62 -13.04
N LEU A 86 8.78 -25.69 -13.40
CA LEU A 86 8.66 -25.23 -14.78
C LEU A 86 9.37 -23.89 -14.91
N ILE A 87 10.44 -23.87 -15.70
CA ILE A 87 11.12 -22.67 -16.12
C ILE A 87 10.55 -22.29 -17.48
N LEU A 88 9.80 -21.19 -17.53
CA LEU A 88 9.38 -20.57 -18.78
C LEU A 88 10.32 -19.40 -19.04
N ASN A 89 11.30 -19.60 -19.91
CA ASN A 89 12.11 -18.51 -20.44
C ASN A 89 11.46 -18.04 -21.73
N LEU A 90 10.78 -16.90 -21.64
CA LEU A 90 10.33 -16.15 -22.80
C LEU A 90 11.38 -15.07 -23.06
N ASP A 91 12.45 -15.47 -23.76
CA ASP A 91 13.37 -14.49 -24.34
C ASP A 91 12.69 -13.93 -25.60
N SER A 92 12.37 -12.64 -25.57
CA SER A 92 11.91 -11.93 -26.76
C SER A 92 12.94 -10.88 -27.13
N VAL A 93 13.29 -10.76 -28.41
CA VAL A 93 14.24 -9.76 -28.91
C VAL A 93 13.60 -8.35 -29.00
N GLY A 94 12.43 -8.13 -28.39
CA GLY A 94 11.68 -6.88 -28.56
C GLY A 94 10.52 -6.69 -27.60
N GLN A 95 9.35 -7.26 -27.90
CA GLN A 95 8.10 -6.95 -27.18
C GLN A 95 7.29 -8.23 -26.96
N ILE A 96 6.76 -8.41 -25.75
CA ILE A 96 5.83 -9.51 -25.42
C ILE A 96 4.41 -8.92 -25.44
N GLY A 97 3.55 -9.42 -26.32
CA GLY A 97 2.18 -8.90 -26.49
C GLY A 97 2.11 -7.53 -27.19
N ALA A 98 0.92 -6.95 -27.25
CA ALA A 98 0.67 -5.64 -27.87
C ALA A 98 -0.18 -4.75 -26.94
N PRO A 99 -0.12 -3.40 -27.08
CA PRO A 99 -0.95 -2.50 -26.27
C PRO A 99 -2.46 -2.82 -26.35
N SER A 100 -2.92 -3.36 -27.48
CA SER A 100 -4.32 -3.74 -27.69
C SER A 100 -4.64 -5.17 -27.25
N GLN A 101 -3.65 -6.00 -26.95
CA GLN A 101 -3.82 -7.42 -26.60
C GLN A 101 -2.76 -7.86 -25.59
N LEU A 102 -3.19 -8.05 -24.34
CA LEU A 102 -2.36 -8.65 -23.31
C LEU A 102 -2.15 -10.14 -23.61
N ALA A 103 -0.89 -10.59 -23.58
CA ALA A 103 -0.60 -12.01 -23.45
C ALA A 103 -1.05 -12.50 -22.06
N SER A 104 -1.40 -13.76 -21.92
CA SER A 104 -1.76 -14.37 -20.64
C SER A 104 -0.93 -15.62 -20.39
N ILE A 105 -0.26 -15.68 -19.24
CA ILE A 105 0.50 -16.84 -18.79
C ILE A 105 -0.22 -17.36 -17.56
N THR A 106 -0.91 -18.49 -17.70
CA THR A 106 -1.62 -19.12 -16.58
C THR A 106 -1.02 -20.49 -16.27
N SER A 107 -0.45 -20.63 -15.06
CA SER A 107 0.05 -21.90 -14.57
C SER A 107 -1.00 -22.57 -13.67
N HIS A 108 -1.51 -23.72 -14.12
CA HIS A 108 -2.23 -24.68 -13.29
C HIS A 108 -1.20 -25.78 -12.95
N ALA A 109 -1.05 -26.16 -11.68
CA ALA A 109 -0.35 -27.39 -11.28
C ALA A 109 1.20 -27.43 -11.20
N VAL A 110 1.93 -26.31 -11.19
CA VAL A 110 3.38 -26.35 -10.90
C VAL A 110 3.68 -25.81 -9.50
N GLY A 111 4.36 -26.61 -8.68
CA GLY A 111 4.86 -26.20 -7.36
C GLY A 111 5.92 -25.08 -7.40
N LEU A 112 6.33 -24.66 -8.60
CA LEU A 112 7.11 -23.47 -8.83
C LEU A 112 6.95 -23.01 -10.27
N LEU A 113 6.58 -21.74 -10.47
CA LEU A 113 6.72 -21.07 -11.75
C LEU A 113 7.93 -20.14 -11.69
N LYS A 114 8.98 -20.48 -12.44
CA LYS A 114 10.08 -19.56 -12.72
C LYS A 114 9.87 -18.97 -14.10
N THR A 115 9.28 -17.79 -14.17
CA THR A 115 9.08 -17.07 -15.44
C THR A 115 10.14 -15.99 -15.62
N SER A 116 11.27 -16.32 -16.24
CA SER A 116 12.14 -15.23 -16.72
C SER A 116 11.50 -14.63 -17.97
N LEU A 117 10.76 -13.54 -17.78
CA LEU A 117 10.11 -12.78 -18.86
C LEU A 117 11.04 -11.69 -19.37
N ASN A 118 12.14 -12.08 -20.00
CA ASN A 118 13.10 -11.14 -20.54
C ASN A 118 12.58 -10.57 -21.88
N ALA A 119 11.87 -9.45 -21.80
CA ALA A 119 11.42 -8.72 -22.98
C ALA A 119 12.56 -8.00 -23.73
N GLY A 120 13.84 -8.17 -23.33
CA GLY A 120 14.92 -7.33 -23.80
C GLY A 120 14.59 -5.85 -23.52
N ASN A 121 14.93 -4.96 -24.45
CA ASN A 121 14.73 -3.51 -24.29
C ASN A 121 13.27 -3.03 -24.44
N GLY A 122 12.31 -3.91 -24.73
CA GLY A 122 10.93 -3.47 -24.96
C GLY A 122 9.96 -3.83 -23.85
N ASN A 123 8.71 -3.45 -24.09
CA ASN A 123 7.63 -3.55 -23.12
C ASN A 123 7.02 -4.95 -23.10
N ALA A 124 6.52 -5.37 -21.94
CA ALA A 124 5.72 -6.57 -21.78
C ALA A 124 4.27 -6.19 -21.51
N TYR A 125 3.36 -6.67 -22.34
CA TYR A 125 1.91 -6.57 -22.22
C TYR A 125 1.40 -7.95 -21.82
N VAL A 126 1.47 -8.29 -20.53
CA VAL A 126 1.28 -9.67 -20.06
C VAL A 126 0.57 -9.74 -18.70
N ASP A 127 -0.46 -10.56 -18.63
CA ASP A 127 -1.03 -11.06 -17.38
C ASP A 127 -0.32 -12.36 -17.00
N VAL A 128 0.21 -12.45 -15.78
CA VAL A 128 0.81 -13.66 -15.22
C VAL A 128 -0.02 -14.12 -14.04
N ARG A 129 -0.55 -15.33 -14.09
CA ARG A 129 -1.35 -15.91 -13.01
C ARG A 129 -0.86 -17.30 -12.65
N THR A 130 -0.69 -17.55 -11.35
CA THR A 130 -0.62 -18.92 -10.82
C THR A 130 -1.92 -19.25 -10.10
N LEU A 131 -2.42 -20.46 -10.29
CA LEU A 131 -3.64 -20.94 -9.67
C LEU A 131 -3.34 -21.91 -8.52
N PRO A 132 -4.23 -21.99 -7.52
CA PRO A 132 -4.10 -22.98 -6.46
C PRO A 132 -4.04 -24.39 -7.03
N PHE A 133 -3.14 -25.20 -6.49
CA PHE A 133 -3.10 -26.63 -6.77
C PHE A 133 -2.86 -27.41 -5.47
N PRO A 134 -3.72 -28.39 -5.13
CA PRO A 134 -3.60 -29.14 -3.88
C PRO A 134 -2.22 -29.79 -3.70
N GLY A 135 -1.58 -29.54 -2.58
CA GLY A 135 -0.28 -30.14 -2.23
C GLY A 135 0.95 -29.46 -2.81
N PHE A 136 0.80 -28.37 -3.59
CA PHE A 136 1.92 -27.68 -4.23
C PHE A 136 1.92 -26.16 -3.98
N GLU A 137 3.11 -25.59 -3.94
CA GLU A 137 3.35 -24.18 -3.63
C GLU A 137 3.39 -23.31 -4.89
N ALA A 138 2.24 -22.97 -5.49
CA ALA A 138 2.24 -22.15 -6.70
C ALA A 138 2.81 -20.72 -6.46
N ARG A 139 4.12 -20.54 -6.70
CA ARG A 139 4.86 -19.27 -6.53
C ARG A 139 5.53 -18.82 -7.83
N ILE A 140 5.76 -17.51 -7.95
CA ILE A 140 6.51 -16.86 -9.05
C ILE A 140 7.89 -16.49 -8.49
N GLU A 141 8.98 -17.09 -9.00
CA GLU A 141 10.33 -16.75 -8.50
C GLU A 141 10.81 -15.37 -8.96
N GLY A 142 10.57 -15.06 -10.22
CA GLY A 142 11.13 -13.88 -10.86
C GLY A 142 10.28 -13.48 -12.04
N ILE A 143 10.27 -12.18 -12.32
CA ILE A 143 9.85 -11.54 -13.56
C ILE A 143 10.88 -10.43 -13.81
N GLU A 144 11.58 -10.46 -14.94
CA GLU A 144 12.65 -9.49 -15.26
C GLU A 144 12.41 -8.88 -16.63
N ILE A 145 11.92 -7.63 -16.68
CA ILE A 145 11.54 -6.93 -17.92
C ILE A 145 12.41 -5.68 -18.04
N ALA A 146 13.17 -5.49 -19.13
CA ALA A 146 14.01 -4.28 -19.24
C ALA A 146 13.22 -3.03 -19.63
N GLY A 147 12.11 -3.16 -20.38
CA GLY A 147 11.17 -2.07 -20.65
C GLY A 147 10.07 -1.92 -19.59
N ALA A 148 8.89 -1.47 -19.99
CA ALA A 148 7.72 -1.34 -19.12
C ALA A 148 6.91 -2.63 -19.04
N LEU A 149 6.23 -2.85 -17.90
CA LEU A 149 5.29 -3.94 -17.69
C LEU A 149 3.86 -3.39 -17.68
N PHE A 150 2.99 -3.90 -18.54
CA PHE A 150 1.56 -3.63 -18.57
C PHE A 150 0.80 -4.95 -18.40
N GLY A 151 0.01 -5.06 -17.36
CA GLY A 151 -0.74 -6.28 -17.02
C GLY A 151 -0.64 -6.61 -15.54
N SER A 152 -1.35 -7.65 -15.15
CA SER A 152 -1.50 -8.08 -13.76
C SER A 152 -0.61 -9.28 -13.46
N ILE A 153 0.01 -9.29 -12.27
CA ILE A 153 0.77 -10.41 -11.76
C ILE A 153 0.06 -10.92 -10.51
N VAL A 154 -0.54 -12.10 -10.60
CA VAL A 154 -1.28 -12.71 -9.49
C VAL A 154 -0.69 -14.07 -9.19
N SER A 155 -0.05 -14.19 -8.04
CA SER A 155 0.41 -15.48 -7.54
C SER A 155 -0.53 -16.00 -6.46
N HIS A 156 -0.86 -17.29 -6.51
CA HIS A 156 -1.60 -17.94 -5.46
C HIS A 156 -0.82 -17.93 -4.14
N ARG A 157 0.50 -18.21 -4.17
CA ARG A 157 1.30 -18.23 -2.95
C ARG A 157 2.21 -17.04 -2.79
N GLN A 158 3.25 -16.96 -3.59
CA GLN A 158 4.34 -16.01 -3.39
C GLN A 158 4.80 -15.42 -4.71
N ILE A 159 5.25 -14.18 -4.69
CA ILE A 159 6.03 -13.56 -5.76
C ILE A 159 7.38 -13.20 -5.15
N GLU A 160 8.47 -13.82 -5.55
CA GLU A 160 9.78 -13.55 -4.96
C GLU A 160 10.40 -12.27 -5.52
N ARG A 161 10.36 -12.06 -6.84
CA ARG A 161 10.92 -10.85 -7.47
C ARG A 161 10.18 -10.41 -8.72
N ILE A 162 9.97 -9.09 -8.82
CA ILE A 162 9.60 -8.38 -10.04
C ILE A 162 10.64 -7.28 -10.25
N SER A 163 11.30 -7.26 -11.39
CA SER A 163 12.33 -6.29 -11.76
C SER A 163 11.96 -5.69 -13.12
N VAL A 164 11.64 -4.41 -13.16
CA VAL A 164 11.15 -3.70 -14.35
C VAL A 164 12.04 -2.49 -14.61
N GLY A 165 12.73 -2.46 -15.75
CA GLY A 165 13.62 -1.36 -16.14
C GLY A 165 12.88 -0.11 -16.65
N GLY A 166 11.58 -0.21 -16.91
CA GLY A 166 10.68 0.89 -17.26
C GLY A 166 9.65 1.16 -16.17
N THR A 167 8.40 1.40 -16.58
CA THR A 167 7.24 1.67 -15.70
C THR A 167 6.42 0.38 -15.49
N VAL A 168 5.80 0.22 -14.32
CA VAL A 168 4.77 -0.80 -14.09
C VAL A 168 3.39 -0.17 -14.23
N GLY A 169 2.53 -0.70 -15.09
CA GLY A 169 1.22 -0.14 -15.41
C GLY A 169 1.30 1.21 -16.15
N GLY A 170 0.19 1.96 -16.15
CA GLY A 170 0.16 3.33 -16.65
C GLY A 170 -0.94 4.19 -16.02
N PRO A 171 -0.96 5.51 -16.28
CA PRO A 171 -1.89 6.46 -15.63
C PRO A 171 -3.39 6.14 -15.77
N GLY A 172 -3.78 5.44 -16.85
CA GLY A 172 -5.16 5.00 -17.08
C GLY A 172 -5.41 3.50 -16.84
N SER A 173 -4.37 2.74 -16.47
CA SER A 173 -4.45 1.28 -16.34
C SER A 173 -3.45 0.81 -15.28
N HIS A 174 -3.91 0.74 -14.04
CA HIS A 174 -3.09 0.22 -12.95
C HIS A 174 -2.92 -1.30 -13.06
N ALA A 175 -1.69 -1.78 -12.90
CA ALA A 175 -1.40 -3.20 -12.76
C ALA A 175 -1.98 -3.73 -11.44
N THR A 176 -2.43 -4.98 -11.40
CA THR A 176 -2.68 -5.67 -10.13
C THR A 176 -1.51 -6.57 -9.83
N ILE A 177 -0.81 -6.35 -8.72
CA ILE A 177 0.27 -7.24 -8.25
C ILE A 177 -0.19 -7.84 -6.93
N ARG A 178 -0.55 -9.12 -6.94
CA ARG A 178 -1.15 -9.78 -5.78
C ARG A 178 -0.50 -11.11 -5.46
N SER A 179 -0.25 -11.33 -4.18
CA SER A 179 0.12 -12.62 -3.61
C SER A 179 -0.98 -13.07 -2.64
N GLN A 180 -1.69 -14.17 -2.93
CA GLN A 180 -2.92 -14.49 -2.20
C GLN A 180 -2.67 -15.15 -0.83
N THR A 181 -1.68 -16.04 -0.73
CA THR A 181 -1.50 -16.87 0.48
C THR A 181 -0.18 -16.66 1.23
N HIS A 182 0.74 -15.83 0.71
CA HIS A 182 2.03 -15.55 1.35
C HIS A 182 2.56 -14.14 0.97
N GLU A 183 3.83 -14.04 0.61
CA GLU A 183 4.58 -12.78 0.49
C GLU A 183 4.79 -12.30 -0.95
N ILE A 184 5.13 -11.01 -1.09
CA ILE A 184 5.82 -10.43 -2.24
C ILE A 184 7.24 -10.05 -1.77
N GLY A 185 8.26 -10.69 -2.32
CA GLY A 185 9.65 -10.45 -1.97
C GLY A 185 10.08 -9.04 -2.38
N SER A 186 10.24 -8.79 -3.67
CA SER A 186 10.66 -7.47 -4.17
C SER A 186 9.94 -7.05 -5.43
N ILE A 187 9.61 -5.76 -5.50
CA ILE A 187 9.21 -5.06 -6.71
C ILE A 187 10.21 -3.92 -6.90
N ASP A 188 11.09 -4.06 -7.88
CA ASP A 188 12.06 -3.03 -8.26
C ASP A 188 11.67 -2.48 -9.62
N CYS A 189 11.39 -1.19 -9.69
CA CYS A 189 10.96 -0.50 -10.89
C CYS A 189 11.85 0.72 -11.13
N ALA A 190 12.37 0.90 -12.35
CA ALA A 190 13.17 2.10 -12.63
C ALA A 190 12.30 3.35 -12.79
N GLY A 191 11.11 3.20 -13.39
CA GLY A 191 10.15 4.28 -13.62
C GLY A 191 9.03 4.32 -12.59
N ASN A 192 7.87 4.85 -12.99
CA ASN A 192 6.70 4.92 -12.12
C ASN A 192 6.13 3.54 -11.85
N ILE A 193 5.48 3.39 -10.70
CA ILE A 193 4.65 2.22 -10.39
C ILE A 193 3.20 2.71 -10.39
N HIS A 194 2.39 2.24 -11.32
CA HIS A 194 0.94 2.42 -11.36
C HIS A 194 0.30 1.08 -11.04
N ALA A 195 0.15 0.75 -9.76
CA ALA A 195 -0.29 -0.58 -9.35
C ALA A 195 -1.13 -0.60 -8.08
N HIS A 196 -2.02 -1.59 -8.03
CA HIS A 196 -2.64 -2.07 -6.80
C HIS A 196 -1.84 -3.29 -6.33
N ILE A 197 -1.05 -3.09 -5.27
CA ILE A 197 -0.18 -4.11 -4.70
C ILE A 197 -0.85 -4.65 -3.44
N GLU A 198 -1.05 -5.96 -3.37
CA GLU A 198 -1.72 -6.59 -2.24
C GLU A 198 -1.09 -7.92 -1.84
N THR A 199 -0.95 -8.14 -0.53
CA THR A 199 -0.73 -9.47 0.04
C THR A 199 -1.91 -9.91 0.88
N GLY A 200 -2.20 -11.20 0.75
CA GLY A 200 -3.20 -11.90 1.51
C GLY A 200 -4.57 -11.98 0.88
N ASN A 201 -5.30 -13.00 1.31
CA ASN A 201 -6.68 -13.22 0.97
C ASN A 201 -7.52 -12.88 2.21
N ALA A 202 -8.68 -12.27 2.01
CA ALA A 202 -9.60 -12.00 3.10
C ALA A 202 -10.10 -13.33 3.70
N GLY A 203 -9.51 -13.78 4.82
CA GLY A 203 -9.98 -14.96 5.54
C GLY A 203 -8.90 -15.96 5.97
N VAL A 204 -7.66 -15.82 5.51
CA VAL A 204 -6.56 -16.58 6.10
C VAL A 204 -6.03 -15.79 7.29
N GLY A 205 -5.80 -16.46 8.42
CA GLY A 205 -5.38 -15.82 9.68
C GLY A 205 -4.10 -14.98 9.51
N PRO A 206 -3.76 -14.12 10.49
CA PRO A 206 -2.55 -13.31 10.43
C PRO A 206 -1.32 -14.21 10.26
N GLY A 207 -0.78 -14.28 9.04
CA GLY A 207 0.28 -15.20 8.66
C GLY A 207 0.93 -14.74 7.36
N ASP A 208 2.25 -14.59 7.36
CA ASP A 208 3.17 -14.37 6.23
C ASP A 208 2.71 -13.52 5.01
N TYR A 209 1.73 -12.62 5.16
CA TYR A 209 1.27 -11.69 4.12
C TYR A 209 2.16 -10.45 3.99
N ARG A 210 3.40 -10.67 3.60
CA ARG A 210 4.44 -9.67 3.74
C ARG A 210 4.84 -9.08 2.42
N ILE A 211 5.22 -7.81 2.41
CA ILE A 211 5.97 -7.24 1.30
C ILE A 211 7.37 -6.94 1.81
N ARG A 212 8.44 -7.50 1.23
CA ARG A 212 9.79 -7.18 1.74
C ARG A 212 10.30 -5.87 1.17
N ARG A 213 10.08 -5.61 -0.12
CA ARG A 213 10.52 -4.39 -0.79
C ARG A 213 9.61 -3.94 -1.92
N VAL A 214 9.29 -2.65 -1.95
CA VAL A 214 8.82 -1.95 -3.14
C VAL A 214 9.74 -0.75 -3.36
N ARG A 215 10.35 -0.67 -4.54
CA ARG A 215 11.31 0.37 -4.88
C ARG A 215 10.99 0.95 -6.25
N SER A 216 10.91 2.28 -6.30
CA SER A 216 11.00 3.04 -7.54
C SER A 216 12.24 3.93 -7.50
N THR A 217 13.15 3.77 -8.46
CA THR A 217 14.42 4.54 -8.45
C THR A 217 14.28 5.91 -9.07
N ASN A 218 13.53 6.04 -10.19
CA ASN A 218 13.34 7.30 -10.92
C ASN A 218 11.87 7.74 -11.03
N GLY A 219 10.94 7.09 -10.30
CA GLY A 219 9.50 7.35 -10.44
C GLY A 219 8.73 7.50 -9.13
N SER A 220 7.45 7.81 -9.30
CA SER A 220 6.44 7.89 -8.24
C SER A 220 5.66 6.58 -8.14
N PHE A 221 4.93 6.41 -7.04
CA PHE A 221 4.02 5.28 -6.85
C PHE A 221 2.57 5.78 -6.83
N PHE A 222 1.76 5.26 -7.74
CA PHE A 222 0.34 5.51 -7.92
C PHE A 222 -0.46 4.22 -7.67
N GLY A 223 -1.62 4.35 -7.03
CA GLY A 223 -2.53 3.23 -6.78
C GLY A 223 -2.71 2.95 -5.29
N SER A 224 -2.44 1.72 -4.87
CA SER A 224 -2.59 1.33 -3.46
C SER A 224 -1.61 0.23 -3.08
N LEU A 225 -1.15 0.23 -1.83
CA LEU A 225 -0.40 -0.89 -1.26
C LEU A 225 -1.11 -1.36 0.00
N VAL A 226 -1.46 -2.64 0.03
CA VAL A 226 -2.06 -3.29 1.20
C VAL A 226 -1.23 -4.51 1.56
N ALA A 227 -0.62 -4.52 2.73
CA ALA A 227 0.16 -5.66 3.22
C ALA A 227 -0.12 -5.88 4.70
N ASP A 228 0.26 -7.03 5.26
CA ASP A 228 0.28 -7.17 6.71
C ASP A 228 1.47 -6.38 7.29
N ASP A 229 2.68 -6.64 6.81
CA ASP A 229 3.88 -6.00 7.31
C ASP A 229 4.93 -5.79 6.19
N PHE A 230 5.98 -5.04 6.54
CA PHE A 230 7.27 -5.11 5.87
C PHE A 230 8.20 -5.99 6.69
N TRP A 231 8.22 -7.29 6.44
CA TRP A 231 9.03 -8.22 7.22
C TRP A 231 9.81 -9.19 6.34
N GLY A 232 11.01 -9.56 6.80
CA GLY A 232 11.79 -10.65 6.25
C GLY A 232 12.78 -11.13 7.30
N TRP A 233 12.77 -12.39 7.68
CA TRP A 233 13.84 -12.96 8.51
C TRP A 233 15.07 -13.28 7.67
N PHE A 234 14.87 -13.55 6.38
CA PHE A 234 15.90 -14.15 5.56
C PHE A 234 16.99 -13.13 5.17
N PRO A 235 18.27 -13.41 5.45
CA PRO A 235 19.37 -12.69 4.84
C PRO A 235 19.26 -12.91 3.33
N SER A 236 19.16 -11.83 2.55
CA SER A 236 19.31 -11.95 1.10
C SER A 236 20.65 -12.62 0.82
N PRO A 237 20.70 -13.71 0.02
CA PRO A 237 21.95 -14.37 -0.37
C PRO A 237 22.94 -13.42 -1.05
N THR A 238 22.47 -12.28 -1.57
CA THR A 238 23.28 -11.26 -2.25
C THR A 238 23.70 -10.09 -1.36
N GLY A 239 23.48 -10.15 -0.04
CA GLY A 239 24.04 -9.20 0.93
C GLY A 239 23.31 -7.84 0.98
N GLY A 240 22.94 -7.41 2.18
CA GLY A 240 22.53 -6.02 2.45
C GLY A 240 21.14 -5.59 1.96
N GLY A 241 20.23 -6.53 1.72
CA GLY A 241 18.88 -6.25 1.19
C GLY A 241 18.05 -5.37 2.11
N VAL A 242 18.12 -4.06 1.85
CA VAL A 242 17.26 -2.99 2.34
C VAL A 242 15.77 -3.38 2.22
N ARG A 243 14.97 -3.21 3.28
CA ARG A 243 13.57 -3.70 3.42
C ARG A 243 12.61 -2.54 3.66
N GLY A 244 11.48 -2.52 2.96
CA GLY A 244 10.50 -1.44 3.09
C GLY A 244 10.05 -0.85 1.75
N LEU A 245 9.57 0.38 1.81
CA LEU A 245 9.09 1.15 0.66
C LEU A 245 10.05 2.29 0.39
N TYR A 246 10.60 2.32 -0.83
CA TYR A 246 11.63 3.26 -1.25
C TYR A 246 11.20 4.01 -2.51
N LEU A 247 10.98 5.31 -2.36
CA LEU A 247 10.76 6.23 -3.47
C LEU A 247 11.94 7.19 -3.53
N GLU A 248 12.95 6.85 -4.32
CA GLU A 248 14.28 7.47 -4.19
C GLU A 248 14.46 8.72 -5.05
N ALA A 249 13.76 8.78 -6.19
CA ALA A 249 13.92 9.83 -7.18
C ALA A 249 13.65 11.22 -6.58
N PRO A 250 14.43 12.25 -6.95
CA PRO A 250 14.04 13.62 -6.72
C PRO A 250 12.65 13.89 -7.32
N GLY A 251 11.72 14.40 -6.51
CA GLY A 251 10.34 14.66 -6.94
C GLY A 251 9.42 13.43 -7.01
N ALA A 252 9.88 12.24 -6.62
CA ALA A 252 8.99 11.08 -6.48
C ALA A 252 7.89 11.37 -5.45
N ARG A 253 6.68 10.92 -5.73
CA ARG A 253 5.51 11.07 -4.84
C ARG A 253 4.88 9.73 -4.52
N LEU A 254 4.35 9.63 -3.30
CA LEU A 254 3.43 8.57 -2.93
C LEU A 254 1.99 8.99 -3.26
N GLU A 255 1.60 8.86 -4.53
CA GLU A 255 0.23 9.09 -5.02
C GLU A 255 -0.67 7.85 -4.80
N ALA A 256 -0.50 7.22 -3.65
CA ALA A 256 -1.15 5.98 -3.28
C ALA A 256 -1.51 5.97 -1.80
N ASP A 257 -2.56 5.24 -1.44
CA ASP A 257 -2.80 4.89 -0.05
C ASP A 257 -2.03 3.62 0.29
N VAL A 258 -1.26 3.69 1.36
CA VAL A 258 -0.49 2.56 1.90
C VAL A 258 -1.12 2.13 3.21
N PHE A 259 -1.48 0.86 3.32
CA PHE A 259 -2.07 0.29 4.52
C PHE A 259 -1.35 -0.99 4.94
N LEU A 260 -0.75 -0.97 6.13
CA LEU A 260 -0.08 -2.10 6.76
C LEU A 260 -0.97 -2.66 7.88
N LYS A 261 -1.48 -3.88 7.73
CA LYS A 261 -2.49 -4.49 8.60
C LYS A 261 -1.94 -5.02 9.92
N SER A 262 -0.63 -5.10 10.08
CA SER A 262 0.08 -5.64 11.25
C SER A 262 1.18 -4.66 11.70
N TYR A 263 2.19 -5.17 12.37
CA TYR A 263 3.35 -4.42 12.85
C TYR A 263 4.32 -4.07 11.71
N ALA A 264 4.82 -2.85 11.67
CA ALA A 264 6.08 -2.56 10.98
C ALA A 264 7.24 -2.84 11.95
N GLY A 265 7.45 -4.10 12.32
CA GLY A 265 8.36 -4.54 13.38
C GLY A 265 9.77 -4.91 12.91
N THR A 266 10.78 -4.60 13.73
CA THR A 266 12.10 -5.23 13.64
C THR A 266 12.02 -6.70 14.03
N PRO A 267 12.61 -7.64 13.29
CA PRO A 267 12.99 -8.92 13.86
C PRO A 267 14.03 -8.68 14.99
N PRO A 268 14.13 -9.57 16.00
CA PRO A 268 15.06 -9.45 17.12
C PRO A 268 16.53 -9.28 16.69
N THR A 269 16.86 -9.73 15.47
CA THR A 269 18.21 -9.76 14.92
C THR A 269 18.19 -9.35 13.45
N GLY A 270 18.15 -8.04 13.15
CA GLY A 270 18.29 -7.53 11.79
C GLY A 270 18.07 -6.01 11.68
N PRO A 271 18.47 -5.38 10.56
CA PRO A 271 18.12 -3.99 10.31
C PRO A 271 16.60 -3.85 10.24
N ALA A 272 16.08 -2.80 10.88
CA ALA A 272 14.68 -2.43 10.77
C ALA A 272 14.30 -2.24 9.31
N PRO A 273 13.06 -2.57 8.91
CA PRO A 273 12.53 -2.00 7.69
C PRO A 273 12.67 -0.47 7.77
N GLU A 274 12.81 0.19 6.64
CA GLU A 274 12.79 1.65 6.55
C GLU A 274 11.76 2.06 5.51
N LEU A 275 10.90 3.01 5.87
CA LEU A 275 10.02 3.65 4.90
C LEU A 275 10.66 4.97 4.50
N ARG A 276 11.22 5.01 3.29
CA ARG A 276 11.93 6.18 2.78
C ARG A 276 11.16 6.77 1.60
N LEU A 277 10.41 7.81 1.89
CA LEU A 277 9.53 8.50 0.96
C LEU A 277 10.06 9.91 0.70
N ARG A 278 9.63 10.54 -0.39
CA ARG A 278 9.98 11.93 -0.72
C ARG A 278 8.85 12.90 -0.40
N GLU A 279 7.63 12.51 -0.74
CA GLU A 279 6.42 13.30 -0.52
C GLU A 279 5.24 12.35 -0.27
N ILE A 280 4.39 12.71 0.70
CA ILE A 280 3.04 12.18 0.84
C ILE A 280 2.11 13.34 0.49
N PRO A 281 1.46 13.35 -0.69
CA PRO A 281 0.59 14.43 -1.14
C PRO A 281 -0.63 14.63 -0.23
N ALA A 282 -1.25 15.80 -0.32
CA ALA A 282 -2.52 16.08 0.35
C ALA A 282 -3.59 15.06 -0.10
N GLY A 283 -4.42 14.60 0.83
CA GLY A 283 -5.43 13.58 0.57
C GLY A 283 -4.91 12.14 0.49
N ARG A 284 -3.60 11.90 0.64
CA ARG A 284 -3.01 10.55 0.73
C ARG A 284 -2.65 10.19 2.16
N SER A 285 -2.64 8.88 2.44
CA SER A 285 -2.34 8.34 3.75
C SER A 285 -1.38 7.15 3.74
N LEU A 286 -0.46 7.14 4.70
CA LEU A 286 0.30 5.97 5.12
C LEU A 286 -0.27 5.50 6.46
N ARG A 287 -0.89 4.33 6.49
CA ARG A 287 -1.65 3.81 7.63
C ARG A 287 -0.99 2.55 8.17
N PHE A 288 -0.76 2.54 9.47
CA PHE A 288 -0.38 1.37 10.25
C PHE A 288 -1.57 0.97 11.09
N ARG A 289 -2.04 -0.25 10.91
CA ARG A 289 -3.13 -0.84 11.69
C ARG A 289 -2.78 -0.85 13.18
N GLN A 290 -1.55 -1.23 13.52
CA GLN A 290 -1.08 -1.43 14.90
C GLN A 290 0.05 -0.44 15.24
N SER A 291 1.16 -0.93 15.81
CA SER A 291 2.29 -0.13 16.24
C SER A 291 3.21 0.32 15.11
N LEU A 292 3.90 1.44 15.33
CA LEU A 292 5.00 1.89 14.48
C LEU A 292 6.35 1.62 15.17
N TYR A 293 7.03 0.56 14.74
CA TYR A 293 8.36 0.14 15.23
C TYR A 293 9.47 0.29 14.18
N THR A 294 9.11 0.75 12.99
CA THR A 294 10.01 1.00 11.86
C THR A 294 10.20 2.50 11.71
N PRO A 295 11.44 2.98 11.55
CA PRO A 295 11.69 4.38 11.18
C PRO A 295 10.97 4.76 9.89
N VAL A 296 10.39 5.96 9.87
CA VAL A 296 9.84 6.58 8.67
C VAL A 296 10.64 7.84 8.36
N THR A 297 11.17 7.92 7.15
CA THR A 297 11.94 9.07 6.67
C THR A 297 11.21 9.67 5.47
N ILE A 298 10.76 10.92 5.60
CA ILE A 298 10.26 11.75 4.50
C ILE A 298 11.36 12.72 4.09
N LEU A 299 11.87 12.58 2.86
CA LEU A 299 12.96 13.35 2.30
C LEU A 299 12.45 14.67 1.71
N GLY A 300 12.33 15.70 2.55
CA GLY A 300 11.84 17.04 2.22
C GLY A 300 10.67 17.47 3.13
N PRO A 301 10.32 18.77 3.16
CA PRO A 301 9.21 19.30 3.97
C PRO A 301 7.88 19.05 3.23
N ASN A 302 7.66 17.80 2.82
CA ASN A 302 6.63 17.38 1.88
C ASN A 302 5.70 16.32 2.49
N LEU A 303 5.56 16.30 3.81
CA LEU A 303 4.46 15.62 4.45
C LEU A 303 3.23 16.52 4.32
N LYS A 304 2.49 16.42 3.22
CA LYS A 304 1.22 17.13 2.98
C LYS A 304 0.00 16.28 3.35
N GLY A 305 0.14 14.96 3.25
CA GLY A 305 -0.85 13.96 3.62
C GLY A 305 -0.76 13.56 5.10
N GLN A 306 -1.15 12.33 5.41
CA GLN A 306 -1.21 11.84 6.80
C GLN A 306 -0.40 10.56 6.97
N ILE A 307 0.24 10.42 8.13
CA ILE A 307 0.71 9.13 8.64
C ILE A 307 -0.17 8.78 9.85
N VAL A 308 -0.88 7.66 9.79
CA VAL A 308 -1.80 7.22 10.85
C VAL A 308 -1.25 5.96 11.50
N VAL A 309 -1.05 5.99 12.81
CA VAL A 309 -0.59 4.87 13.63
C VAL A 309 -1.74 4.36 14.49
N ASN A 310 -1.74 3.05 14.82
CA ASN A 310 -2.78 2.39 15.59
C ASN A 310 -4.18 2.52 14.95
N ALA A 311 -4.31 2.40 13.63
CA ALA A 311 -5.59 2.60 12.94
C ALA A 311 -6.73 1.65 13.38
N VAL A 312 -6.46 0.58 14.15
CA VAL A 312 -7.51 -0.23 14.82
C VAL A 312 -7.92 0.23 16.21
N ASN A 313 -7.23 1.21 16.80
CA ASN A 313 -7.52 1.72 18.15
C ASN A 313 -7.49 0.62 19.24
N PHE A 314 -6.39 -0.15 19.33
CA PHE A 314 -6.31 -1.30 20.25
C PHE A 314 -5.09 -1.22 21.20
N GLY A 315 -4.74 -0.01 21.65
CA GLY A 315 -3.65 0.21 22.63
C GLY A 315 -2.23 0.03 22.09
N PHE A 316 -2.02 0.10 20.77
CA PHE A 316 -0.71 -0.02 20.14
C PHE A 316 0.12 1.27 20.24
N SER A 317 1.46 1.13 20.17
CA SER A 317 2.39 2.24 20.44
C SER A 317 3.11 2.75 19.19
N TRP A 318 3.46 4.04 19.22
CA TRP A 318 4.40 4.66 18.29
C TRP A 318 5.73 4.83 19.03
N SER A 319 6.75 4.03 18.68
CA SER A 319 8.05 4.07 19.35
C SER A 319 9.25 4.22 18.42
N ALA A 320 9.06 4.11 17.10
CA ALA A 320 10.11 4.38 16.13
C ALA A 320 10.08 5.82 15.62
N PRO A 321 11.25 6.44 15.37
CA PRO A 321 11.32 7.83 14.95
C PRO A 321 10.63 8.03 13.59
N VAL A 322 9.92 9.15 13.47
CA VAL A 322 9.52 9.69 12.17
C VAL A 322 10.32 10.96 11.93
N THR A 323 11.00 11.02 10.80
CA THR A 323 11.84 12.15 10.40
C THR A 323 11.27 12.75 9.13
N VAL A 324 11.03 14.06 9.12
CA VAL A 324 10.57 14.82 7.96
C VAL A 324 11.60 15.91 7.68
N ASP A 325 12.18 15.90 6.49
CA ASP A 325 13.24 16.84 6.09
C ASP A 325 14.42 16.93 7.08
N GLY A 326 14.82 15.79 7.64
CA GLY A 326 15.87 15.75 8.67
C GLY A 326 15.42 16.15 10.07
N VAL A 327 14.18 16.62 10.25
CA VAL A 327 13.58 16.92 11.56
C VAL A 327 12.91 15.68 12.12
N THR A 328 13.45 15.14 13.20
CA THR A 328 12.80 14.05 13.95
C THR A 328 11.68 14.59 14.83
N LEU A 329 10.48 14.01 14.71
CA LEU A 329 9.31 14.38 15.49
C LEU A 329 9.47 13.93 16.94
N ALA A 330 9.40 14.87 17.89
CA ALA A 330 9.52 14.60 19.32
C ALA A 330 8.75 15.63 20.18
N PRO A 331 8.28 15.23 21.39
CA PRO A 331 8.19 13.86 21.88
C PRO A 331 7.09 13.06 21.15
N MET A 332 7.30 11.77 20.92
CA MET A 332 6.25 10.89 20.39
C MET A 332 5.23 10.54 21.49
N PRO A 333 3.92 10.41 21.21
CA PRO A 333 3.27 10.67 19.91
C PRO A 333 2.81 12.13 19.73
N ASN A 334 2.92 12.98 20.75
CA ASN A 334 2.41 14.37 20.76
C ASN A 334 3.55 15.38 20.54
N TYR A 335 4.12 15.39 19.33
CA TYR A 335 5.28 16.22 19.00
C TYR A 335 4.91 17.71 18.85
N SER A 336 5.85 18.62 19.09
CA SER A 336 5.57 20.07 19.07
C SER A 336 5.81 20.76 17.72
N ASN A 337 6.41 20.05 16.75
CA ASN A 337 6.67 20.59 15.42
C ASN A 337 5.36 21.02 14.73
N LEU A 338 5.32 22.25 14.20
CA LEU A 338 4.16 22.77 13.47
C LEU A 338 3.95 22.05 12.15
N SER A 339 2.69 21.80 11.75
CA SER A 339 2.42 21.11 10.49
C SER A 339 2.94 21.90 9.28
N ALA A 340 2.90 23.24 9.35
CA ALA A 340 3.48 24.11 8.32
C ALA A 340 4.96 23.82 8.06
N GLY A 341 5.75 23.49 9.11
CA GLY A 341 7.16 23.11 8.99
C GLY A 341 7.39 21.71 8.41
N LEU A 342 6.36 20.87 8.38
CA LEU A 342 6.42 19.50 7.84
C LEU A 342 5.90 19.42 6.39
N GLY A 343 5.27 20.47 5.88
CA GLY A 343 4.60 20.50 4.59
C GLY A 343 3.07 20.56 4.65
N GLY A 344 2.48 20.72 5.83
CA GLY A 344 1.03 20.88 6.08
C GLY A 344 0.33 19.62 6.62
N GLY A 345 0.95 18.46 6.50
CA GLY A 345 0.49 17.16 6.99
C GLY A 345 0.82 16.88 8.45
N ALA A 346 0.55 15.67 8.93
CA ALA A 346 0.87 15.24 10.31
C ALA A 346 1.07 13.73 10.42
N VAL A 347 1.61 13.34 11.57
CA VAL A 347 1.61 11.97 12.06
C VAL A 347 0.68 11.90 13.27
N GLY A 348 -0.29 10.99 13.26
CA GLY A 348 -1.24 10.84 14.36
C GLY A 348 -1.37 9.40 14.80
N VAL A 349 -1.35 9.19 16.12
CA VAL A 349 -1.75 7.92 16.73
C VAL A 349 -3.25 7.97 17.04
N VAL A 350 -3.99 6.93 16.71
CA VAL A 350 -5.41 6.80 17.08
C VAL A 350 -5.52 6.29 18.53
N PRO A 351 -6.43 6.84 19.37
CA PRO A 351 -7.33 7.94 19.06
C PRO A 351 -6.58 9.28 18.97
N PHE A 352 -6.94 10.11 17.98
CA PHE A 352 -6.18 11.32 17.69
C PHE A 352 -6.29 12.34 18.83
N ASN A 353 -5.15 12.89 19.24
CA ASN A 353 -5.05 13.94 20.25
C ASN A 353 -5.01 15.35 19.62
N LEU A 354 -5.10 16.38 20.46
CA LEU A 354 -4.96 17.79 20.10
C LEU A 354 -3.52 18.12 19.70
N HIS A 355 -3.34 18.75 18.54
CA HIS A 355 -2.07 19.34 18.14
C HIS A 355 -1.95 20.77 18.69
N LYS A 356 -1.60 20.88 19.97
CA LYS A 356 -1.61 22.11 20.78
C LYS A 356 -1.05 23.35 20.07
N GLN A 357 0.14 23.23 19.47
CA GLN A 357 0.85 24.35 18.84
C GLN A 357 0.27 24.76 17.48
N ASP A 358 -0.47 23.86 16.83
CA ASP A 358 -0.95 24.02 15.45
C ASP A 358 -2.44 24.43 15.40
N CYS A 359 -3.04 24.64 16.58
CA CYS A 359 -4.33 25.29 16.77
C CYS A 359 -4.21 26.80 16.50
N SER A 360 -5.36 27.45 16.28
CA SER A 360 -5.43 28.90 16.13
C SER A 360 -6.51 29.50 17.04
N PRO A 361 -6.13 30.25 18.09
CA PRO A 361 -4.75 30.43 18.59
C PRO A 361 -4.12 29.10 19.07
N PRO A 362 -2.80 29.02 19.28
CA PRO A 362 -2.18 27.87 19.94
C PRO A 362 -2.81 27.62 21.32
N ASP A 363 -2.73 26.39 21.84
CA ASP A 363 -3.22 26.06 23.19
C ASP A 363 -2.54 26.92 24.27
N GLY A 364 -3.35 27.58 25.10
CA GLY A 364 -2.91 28.61 26.06
C GLY A 364 -2.63 29.97 25.43
N GLY A 365 -2.88 30.13 24.12
CA GLY A 365 -2.72 31.38 23.40
C GLY A 365 -3.80 32.40 23.77
N MET A 366 -3.49 33.67 23.52
CA MET A 366 -4.38 34.79 23.83
C MET A 366 -5.20 35.19 22.61
N VAL A 367 -6.44 35.64 22.85
CA VAL A 367 -7.28 36.32 21.86
C VAL A 367 -7.33 37.81 22.22
N GLY A 368 -6.99 38.67 21.26
CA GLY A 368 -7.05 40.12 21.44
C GLY A 368 -8.48 40.66 21.29
N TRP A 369 -8.73 41.87 21.76
CA TRP A 369 -10.02 42.56 21.58
C TRP A 369 -10.05 43.41 20.29
N PRO A 370 -11.15 43.41 19.51
CA PRO A 370 -12.32 42.54 19.64
C PRO A 370 -11.96 41.08 19.33
N GLY A 371 -12.54 40.14 20.09
CA GLY A 371 -12.20 38.72 20.10
C GLY A 371 -12.19 38.06 18.72
N ALA A 372 -11.53 36.91 18.61
CA ALA A 372 -11.66 36.08 17.40
C ALA A 372 -13.08 35.50 17.33
N TYR A 373 -13.79 35.72 16.20
CA TYR A 373 -15.11 35.13 15.95
C TYR A 373 -15.10 33.60 15.92
N SER A 374 -13.93 33.02 15.64
CA SER A 374 -13.75 31.57 15.54
C SER A 374 -12.37 31.16 16.01
N VAL A 375 -12.29 29.97 16.60
CA VAL A 375 -11.01 29.27 16.86
C VAL A 375 -10.94 27.98 16.08
N THR A 376 -9.72 27.60 15.71
CA THR A 376 -9.45 26.35 15.00
C THR A 376 -8.78 25.37 15.94
N VAL A 377 -9.51 24.31 16.28
CA VAL A 377 -9.01 23.19 17.07
C VAL A 377 -8.49 22.12 16.12
N ARG A 378 -7.16 21.94 16.09
CA ARG A 378 -6.48 21.01 15.16
C ARG A 378 -6.02 19.75 15.86
N HIS A 379 -6.21 18.61 15.20
CA HIS A 379 -5.82 17.28 15.69
C HIS A 379 -4.60 16.73 14.95
N TYR A 380 -3.94 15.72 15.51
CA TYR A 380 -2.85 15.00 14.82
C TYR A 380 -3.32 14.12 13.65
N GLY A 381 -4.64 13.93 13.48
CA GLY A 381 -5.21 13.17 12.37
C GLY A 381 -6.63 13.63 12.00
N PRO A 382 -7.18 13.13 10.89
CA PRO A 382 -8.50 13.53 10.42
C PRO A 382 -9.63 13.21 11.40
N VAL A 383 -10.58 14.13 11.53
CA VAL A 383 -11.74 14.00 12.41
C VAL A 383 -13.05 14.19 11.67
N VAL A 384 -14.13 13.65 12.23
CA VAL A 384 -15.51 13.87 11.78
C VAL A 384 -16.41 14.19 12.97
N ILE A 385 -17.42 15.01 12.73
CA ILE A 385 -18.49 15.28 13.70
C ILE A 385 -19.57 14.21 13.48
N GLU A 386 -19.92 13.49 14.53
CA GLU A 386 -20.99 12.49 14.47
C GLU A 386 -22.34 13.18 14.25
N ASN A 387 -22.89 13.10 13.04
CA ASN A 387 -24.19 13.67 12.73
C ASN A 387 -25.30 12.94 13.51
N SER A 388 -25.70 13.49 14.65
CA SER A 388 -26.89 13.07 15.36
C SER A 388 -27.92 14.20 15.33
N ALA A 389 -29.21 13.86 15.23
CA ALA A 389 -30.30 14.83 15.28
C ALA A 389 -30.53 15.41 16.71
N SER A 390 -29.53 15.36 17.58
CA SER A 390 -29.64 15.83 18.96
C SER A 390 -29.07 17.24 19.10
N ASP A 391 -29.64 18.03 20.02
CA ASP A 391 -29.14 19.35 20.42
C ASP A 391 -27.82 19.29 21.21
N VAL A 392 -27.22 18.10 21.36
CA VAL A 392 -25.93 17.91 22.01
C VAL A 392 -24.84 18.35 21.05
N THR A 393 -23.88 19.15 21.51
CA THR A 393 -22.75 19.66 20.71
C THR A 393 -21.56 18.67 20.68
N PRO A 394 -20.72 18.61 19.62
CA PRO A 394 -19.58 17.69 19.54
C PRO A 394 -18.45 17.96 20.54
N MET A 395 -18.44 19.16 21.09
CA MET A 395 -17.45 19.60 22.06
C MET A 395 -18.15 20.39 23.16
N THR A 396 -17.55 20.37 24.34
CA THR A 396 -17.93 21.25 25.44
C THR A 396 -17.08 22.52 25.37
N VAL A 397 -17.71 23.68 25.37
CA VAL A 397 -17.05 24.99 25.53
C VAL A 397 -17.46 25.54 26.89
N GLU A 398 -16.48 25.85 27.70
CA GLU A 398 -16.69 26.46 29.01
C GLU A 398 -15.87 27.74 29.12
N TRP A 399 -16.41 28.71 29.84
CA TRP A 399 -15.68 29.90 30.24
C TRP A 399 -15.46 29.92 31.76
N PHE A 400 -14.41 30.59 32.21
CA PHE A 400 -14.14 30.76 33.63
C PHE A 400 -14.83 32.02 34.13
N ASN A 401 -15.88 31.87 34.93
CA ASN A 401 -16.59 33.01 35.50
C ASN A 401 -15.84 33.53 36.74
N PRO A 402 -15.30 34.77 36.71
CA PRO A 402 -14.50 35.31 37.81
C PRO A 402 -15.32 35.56 39.08
N ASN A 403 -16.64 35.72 38.97
CA ASN A 403 -17.52 35.95 40.13
C ASN A 403 -17.81 34.66 40.89
N SER A 404 -18.12 33.58 40.17
CA SER A 404 -18.41 32.27 40.77
C SER A 404 -17.16 31.43 41.03
N GLN A 405 -16.02 31.79 40.42
CA GLN A 405 -14.79 31.00 40.41
C GLN A 405 -15.02 29.58 39.88
N GLN A 406 -15.95 29.43 38.94
CA GLN A 406 -16.35 28.16 38.35
C GLN A 406 -16.27 28.20 36.82
N TRP A 407 -16.13 27.01 36.24
CA TRP A 407 -16.28 26.80 34.80
C TRP A 407 -17.75 26.58 34.49
N GLU A 408 -18.30 27.38 33.59
CA GLU A 408 -19.70 27.28 33.17
C GLU A 408 -19.78 26.79 31.72
N ASP A 409 -20.62 25.79 31.46
CA ASP A 409 -20.83 25.23 30.12
C ASP A 409 -21.71 26.17 29.29
N ILE A 410 -21.13 26.70 28.23
CA ILE A 410 -21.75 27.63 27.26
C ILE A 410 -21.74 27.03 25.86
N SER A 411 -21.67 25.70 25.73
CA SER A 411 -21.54 25.02 24.43
C SER A 411 -22.68 25.35 23.46
N GLY A 412 -23.88 25.61 23.97
CA GLY A 412 -25.05 25.98 23.17
C GLY A 412 -24.90 27.30 22.41
N ASP A 413 -23.94 28.13 22.81
CA ASP A 413 -23.67 29.44 22.20
C ASP A 413 -22.68 29.36 21.03
N PHE A 414 -22.26 28.15 20.63
CA PHE A 414 -21.27 27.94 19.58
C PHE A 414 -21.75 26.98 18.49
N ALA A 415 -21.32 27.27 17.26
CA ALA A 415 -21.39 26.37 16.12
C ALA A 415 -20.06 25.63 15.93
N TYR A 416 -20.14 24.40 15.43
CA TYR A 416 -19.00 23.53 15.20
C TYR A 416 -19.03 23.04 13.75
N ALA A 417 -17.95 23.29 13.02
CA ALA A 417 -17.83 22.84 11.65
C ALA A 417 -16.48 22.16 11.43
N ARG A 418 -16.48 21.03 10.73
CA ARG A 418 -15.24 20.49 10.16
C ARG A 418 -14.74 21.44 9.07
N SER A 419 -13.45 21.75 9.06
CA SER A 419 -12.87 22.55 7.97
C SER A 419 -13.00 21.84 6.62
N ALA A 420 -13.39 22.57 5.59
CA ALA A 420 -13.46 22.07 4.22
C ALA A 420 -12.08 21.89 3.56
N THR A 421 -11.05 22.57 4.09
CA THR A 421 -9.70 22.58 3.51
C THR A 421 -8.70 21.74 4.30
N ASN A 422 -8.93 21.52 5.60
CA ASN A 422 -8.10 20.67 6.43
C ASN A 422 -8.94 19.65 7.21
N PRO A 423 -8.87 18.36 6.89
CA PRO A 423 -9.73 17.34 7.51
C PRO A 423 -9.47 17.11 9.01
N ARG A 424 -8.42 17.71 9.59
CA ARG A 424 -8.04 17.62 11.01
C ARG A 424 -8.59 18.75 11.88
N ASP A 425 -9.20 19.75 11.26
CA ASP A 425 -9.59 20.99 11.92
C ASP A 425 -11.08 20.98 12.24
N VAL A 426 -11.40 21.36 13.47
CA VAL A 426 -12.74 21.74 13.90
C VAL A 426 -12.74 23.24 14.15
N ILE A 427 -13.58 23.97 13.43
CA ILE A 427 -13.79 25.40 13.58
C ILE A 427 -14.94 25.59 14.58
N VAL A 428 -14.66 26.29 15.68
CA VAL A 428 -15.64 26.64 16.72
C VAL A 428 -15.94 28.12 16.58
N THR A 429 -17.19 28.47 16.27
CA THR A 429 -17.62 29.84 15.96
C THR A 429 -18.72 30.26 16.91
N SER A 430 -18.66 31.49 17.45
CA SER A 430 -19.74 32.00 18.29
C SER A 430 -21.03 32.21 17.49
N LEU A 431 -22.17 31.83 18.07
CA LEU A 431 -23.51 32.09 17.52
C LEU A 431 -24.07 33.44 17.97
N ILE A 432 -23.55 34.00 19.06
CA ILE A 432 -24.05 35.24 19.63
C ILE A 432 -23.20 36.40 19.10
N PRO A 433 -23.79 37.36 18.37
CA PRO A 433 -23.06 38.53 17.90
C PRO A 433 -22.40 39.27 19.07
N ASN A 434 -21.10 39.53 18.98
CA ASN A 434 -20.27 40.18 20.00
C ASN A 434 -20.02 39.34 21.27
N LEU A 435 -20.48 38.09 21.33
CA LEU A 435 -19.96 37.11 22.30
C LEU A 435 -18.82 36.34 21.62
N ASP A 436 -17.83 37.07 21.13
CA ASP A 436 -16.62 36.46 20.60
C ASP A 436 -15.91 35.73 21.75
N PHE A 437 -14.84 34.99 21.46
CA PHE A 437 -13.94 34.59 22.55
C PHE A 437 -13.45 35.88 23.23
N ASP A 438 -14.10 36.24 24.35
CA ASP A 438 -13.97 37.53 25.00
C ASP A 438 -12.54 37.63 25.51
N GLY A 439 -11.86 38.70 25.11
CA GLY A 439 -10.53 39.01 25.60
C GLY A 439 -10.49 39.10 27.13
N ALA A 440 -11.59 39.37 27.82
CA ALA A 440 -11.58 39.41 29.28
C ALA A 440 -11.70 38.02 29.97
N VAL A 441 -11.96 36.94 29.23
CA VAL A 441 -12.34 35.64 29.82
C VAL A 441 -11.44 34.50 29.34
N THR A 442 -11.15 33.56 30.23
CA THR A 442 -10.46 32.32 29.87
C THR A 442 -11.47 31.26 29.47
N TYR A 443 -11.23 30.60 28.34
CA TYR A 443 -12.08 29.53 27.83
C TYR A 443 -11.34 28.20 27.85
N ARG A 444 -12.10 27.11 27.98
CA ARG A 444 -11.62 25.76 27.70
C ARG A 444 -12.58 25.01 26.80
N ILE A 445 -12.02 24.26 25.86
CA ILE A 445 -12.75 23.43 24.90
C ILE A 445 -12.31 21.98 25.07
N ARG A 446 -13.28 21.07 25.18
CA ARG A 446 -13.05 19.63 25.39
C ARG A 446 -13.91 18.80 24.42
N PRO A 447 -13.39 17.75 23.78
CA PRO A 447 -14.21 16.91 22.91
C PRO A 447 -15.21 16.09 23.74
N ARG A 448 -16.44 15.91 23.25
CA ARG A 448 -17.35 14.92 23.84
C ARG A 448 -16.96 13.52 23.34
N THR A 449 -16.58 12.65 24.27
CA THR A 449 -16.11 11.28 23.97
C THR A 449 -17.17 10.19 24.22
N THR A 450 -18.28 10.55 24.88
CA THR A 450 -19.41 9.67 25.20
C THR A 450 -20.73 10.32 24.78
N GLY A 451 -21.80 9.52 24.68
CA GLY A 451 -23.13 10.00 24.27
C GLY A 451 -23.30 10.13 22.75
N ALA A 452 -24.29 10.94 22.34
CA ALA A 452 -24.54 11.30 20.95
C ALA A 452 -23.78 12.58 20.56
N ASN A 453 -23.65 12.82 19.25
CA ASN A 453 -22.88 13.92 18.66
C ASN A 453 -21.47 14.00 19.24
N ARG A 454 -20.65 12.96 19.05
CA ARG A 454 -19.25 12.97 19.50
C ARG A 454 -18.33 13.52 18.42
N LEU A 455 -17.15 13.98 18.85
CA LEU A 455 -16.03 14.18 17.92
C LEU A 455 -15.29 12.85 17.72
N LEU A 456 -15.28 12.37 16.49
CA LEU A 456 -14.73 11.06 16.14
C LEU A 456 -13.47 11.20 15.28
N CYS A 457 -12.59 10.21 15.34
CA CYS A 457 -11.59 9.98 14.31
C CYS A 457 -12.29 9.61 12.99
N ASP A 458 -11.84 10.14 11.85
CA ASP A 458 -12.48 9.91 10.55
C ASP A 458 -12.45 8.41 10.18
N PRO A 459 -13.61 7.73 10.03
CA PRO A 459 -13.64 6.30 9.72
C PRO A 459 -12.97 5.96 8.38
N GLY A 460 -12.85 6.91 7.44
CA GLY A 460 -12.16 6.71 6.16
C GLY A 460 -10.65 6.45 6.30
N VAL A 461 -10.04 6.87 7.42
CA VAL A 461 -8.62 6.58 7.72
C VAL A 461 -8.42 5.46 8.72
N LEU A 462 -9.49 4.98 9.36
CA LEU A 462 -9.43 3.88 10.32
C LEU A 462 -9.47 2.50 9.64
N ALA A 463 -9.07 1.50 10.40
CA ALA A 463 -9.13 0.09 10.03
C ALA A 463 -10.19 -0.68 10.86
N VAL A 464 -11.17 0.05 11.39
CA VAL A 464 -12.28 -0.49 12.19
C VAL A 464 -13.61 0.01 11.65
N SER A 465 -14.64 -0.81 11.83
CA SER A 465 -16.03 -0.48 11.44
C SER A 465 -16.80 0.28 12.52
N HIS A 466 -16.30 0.35 13.76
CA HIS A 466 -16.96 1.07 14.84
C HIS A 466 -16.42 2.51 14.96
N ALA A 467 -17.27 3.40 15.47
CA ALA A 467 -16.90 4.78 15.75
C ALA A 467 -15.83 4.86 16.85
N VAL A 468 -14.74 5.59 16.58
CA VAL A 468 -13.66 5.83 17.54
C VAL A 468 -13.65 7.30 17.93
N PRO A 469 -13.98 7.67 19.18
CA PRO A 469 -13.84 9.03 19.66
C PRO A 469 -12.39 9.52 19.56
N VAL A 470 -12.19 10.82 19.42
CA VAL A 470 -10.86 11.43 19.62
C VAL A 470 -10.37 11.23 21.06
N ALA A 471 -9.07 11.37 21.30
CA ALA A 471 -8.53 11.32 22.65
C ALA A 471 -9.09 12.47 23.50
N PRO A 472 -9.32 12.26 24.81
CA PRO A 472 -9.72 13.36 25.68
C PRO A 472 -8.58 14.37 25.82
N TYR A 473 -8.91 15.66 25.68
CA TYR A 473 -7.98 16.77 25.88
C TYR A 473 -8.71 18.01 26.40
N THR A 474 -7.93 18.99 26.84
CA THR A 474 -8.39 20.35 27.13
C THR A 474 -7.57 21.31 26.27
N TYR A 475 -8.26 22.09 25.43
CA TYR A 475 -7.71 23.22 24.70
C TYR A 475 -8.10 24.50 25.45
N THR A 476 -7.14 25.36 25.77
CA THR A 476 -7.35 26.56 26.60
C THR A 476 -7.08 27.81 25.77
N ILE A 477 -7.90 28.83 25.95
CA ILE A 477 -7.70 30.17 25.38
C ILE A 477 -7.68 31.14 26.54
N ILE A 478 -6.66 32.00 26.60
CA ILE A 478 -6.49 32.96 27.69
C ILE A 478 -7.00 34.32 27.22
N GLY A 479 -7.89 34.91 28.00
CA GLY A 479 -8.29 36.29 27.81
C GLY A 479 -7.11 37.24 28.08
N GLN A 480 -6.89 38.20 27.18
CA GLN A 480 -6.07 39.38 27.48
C GLN A 480 -6.87 40.40 28.31
N GLU A 481 -6.53 40.55 29.60
CA GLU A 481 -6.99 41.72 30.36
C GLU A 481 -6.55 43.02 29.63
N PRO A 482 -7.47 43.97 29.43
CA PRO A 482 -7.20 45.21 28.69
C PRO A 482 -6.17 46.14 29.36
#